data_AF-A0A381U602-F1
#
_entry.id   AF-A0A381U602-F1
#
_cell.length_a   1.000
_cell.length_b   1.000
_cell.length_c   1.000
_cell.angle_alpha   90.00
_cell.angle_beta   90.00
_cell.angle_gamma   90.00
#
_symmetry.space_group_name_H-M   'P 1'
#
loop_
_entity.id
_entity.type
_entity.pdbx_description
1 polymer ?
#
loop_
_entity_poly.entity_id
_entity_poly.type
_entity_poly.pdbx_seq_one_letter_code
_entity_poly.pdbx_strand_id
1 'polypeptide(L)'
;GRNYLLQNRGNDNNWIKIALRGNRSNVDGYGAKVKIVTGDLTQHREHTSAHGYNSGNDPRLHFGLSKNKNIDLIEVKWPSGKINQLHNINANQTLMIKE
;
A
#
# COMPACT_ATOMS: atom_id res chain seq x y z
N GLY A 1 7.77 24.40 -30.11
CA GLY A 1 6.96 24.08 -28.92
C GLY A 1 7.61 22.93 -28.19
N ARG A 2 8.04 23.12 -26.94
CA ARG A 2 8.67 22.07 -26.13
C ARG A 2 7.59 21.08 -25.68
N ASN A 3 7.57 19.91 -26.32
CA ASN A 3 6.87 18.75 -25.79
C ASN A 3 7.63 18.27 -24.56
N TYR A 4 7.12 18.59 -23.37
CA TYR A 4 7.53 17.92 -22.14
C TYR A 4 6.91 16.52 -22.16
N LEU A 5 7.55 15.60 -22.89
CA LEU A 5 7.45 14.19 -22.57
C LEU A 5 7.98 14.07 -21.14
N LEU A 6 7.09 13.85 -20.18
CA LEU A 6 7.43 13.36 -18.86
C LEU A 6 8.14 12.03 -19.08
N GLN A 7 9.46 12.12 -19.25
CA GLN A 7 10.37 11.01 -19.26
C GLN A 7 10.21 10.40 -17.87
N ASN A 8 9.33 9.41 -17.74
CA ASN A 8 9.32 8.47 -16.65
C ASN A 8 10.64 7.71 -16.79
N ARG A 9 11.77 8.37 -16.50
CA ARG A 9 13.01 7.70 -16.17
C ARG A 9 12.61 6.90 -14.96
N GLY A 10 12.23 5.64 -15.22
CA GLY A 10 11.81 4.68 -14.23
C GLY A 10 12.80 4.83 -13.10
N ASN A 11 12.32 5.45 -12.03
CA ASN A 11 13.10 5.54 -10.82
C ASN A 11 13.38 4.06 -10.55
N ASP A 12 14.63 3.62 -10.43
CA ASP A 12 15.03 2.25 -10.04
C ASP A 12 14.51 1.87 -8.62
N ASN A 13 13.55 2.65 -8.14
CA ASN A 13 12.84 2.50 -6.92
C ASN A 13 11.69 1.53 -7.15
N ASN A 14 11.75 0.47 -6.38
CA ASN A 14 10.72 -0.50 -6.26
C ASN A 14 9.51 0.10 -5.55
N TRP A 15 8.35 -0.50 -5.78
CA TRP A 15 7.08 -0.06 -5.19
C TRP A 15 6.23 -1.25 -4.79
N ILE A 16 5.27 -1.05 -3.90
CA ILE A 16 4.25 -2.05 -3.61
C ILE A 16 2.90 -1.33 -3.44
N LYS A 17 1.86 -1.90 -4.02
CA LYS A 17 0.48 -1.46 -3.81
C LYS A 17 -0.23 -2.45 -2.92
N ILE A 18 -0.84 -1.97 -1.84
CA ILE A 18 -1.62 -2.79 -0.92
C ILE A 18 -3.09 -2.45 -1.13
N ALA A 19 -3.84 -3.43 -1.64
CA ALA A 19 -5.29 -3.37 -1.72
C ALA A 19 -5.87 -4.08 -0.50
N LEU A 20 -6.55 -3.35 0.37
CA LEU A 20 -7.26 -3.94 1.50
C LEU A 20 -8.71 -4.20 1.11
N ARG A 21 -9.24 -5.36 1.51
CA ARG A 21 -10.66 -5.66 1.39
C ARG A 21 -11.18 -6.19 2.72
N GLY A 22 -11.99 -5.38 3.39
CA GLY A 22 -12.71 -5.80 4.59
C GLY A 22 -13.78 -6.83 4.23
N ASN A 23 -14.08 -7.73 5.17
CA ASN A 23 -15.22 -8.65 5.05
C ASN A 23 -16.25 -8.35 6.16
N ARG A 24 -15.76 -8.20 7.40
CA ARG A 24 -16.53 -7.86 8.60
C ARG A 24 -16.44 -6.36 8.92
N SER A 25 -15.26 -5.79 8.73
CA SER A 25 -15.05 -4.35 8.53
C SER A 25 -15.66 -3.98 7.17
N ASN A 26 -16.20 -2.77 6.98
CA ASN A 26 -16.77 -2.31 5.70
C ASN A 26 -15.94 -2.80 4.51
N VAL A 27 -16.56 -3.14 3.38
CA VAL A 27 -15.94 -3.85 2.24
C VAL A 27 -14.58 -3.26 1.81
N ASP A 28 -14.38 -1.97 1.98
CA ASP A 28 -13.15 -1.24 1.66
C ASP A 28 -12.02 -1.33 2.72
N GLY A 29 -12.27 -1.91 3.90
CA GLY A 29 -11.26 -2.04 4.96
C GLY A 29 -10.93 -0.74 5.69
N TYR A 30 -11.85 0.23 5.70
CA TYR A 30 -11.64 1.53 6.32
C TYR A 30 -11.24 1.45 7.80
N GLY A 31 -10.23 2.24 8.17
CA GLY A 31 -9.61 2.24 9.50
C GLY A 31 -8.50 1.20 9.68
N ALA A 32 -8.20 0.38 8.67
CA ALA A 32 -7.10 -0.57 8.76
C ALA A 32 -5.74 0.14 8.66
N LYS A 33 -4.81 -0.21 9.56
CA LYS A 33 -3.45 0.33 9.59
C LYS A 33 -2.49 -0.65 8.94
N VAL A 34 -1.80 -0.22 7.90
CA VAL A 34 -0.77 -0.98 7.21
C VAL A 34 0.60 -0.46 7.60
N LYS A 35 1.44 -1.36 8.11
CA LYS A 35 2.85 -1.15 8.38
C LYS A 35 3.64 -2.00 7.40
N ILE A 36 4.64 -1.40 6.74
CA ILE A 36 5.58 -2.09 5.87
C ILE A 36 6.98 -1.87 6.41
N VAL A 37 7.77 -2.94 6.52
CA VAL A 37 9.16 -2.94 6.94
C VAL A 37 9.99 -3.55 5.82
N THR A 38 10.98 -2.80 5.32
CA THR A 38 11.92 -3.21 4.27
C THR A 38 13.34 -2.76 4.64
N GLY A 39 14.16 -3.66 5.15
CA GLY A 39 15.46 -3.40 5.75
C GLY A 39 15.35 -2.28 6.80
N ASP A 40 16.05 -1.19 6.55
CA ASP A 40 16.09 -0.01 7.43
C ASP A 40 14.89 0.92 7.25
N LEU A 41 14.00 0.66 6.29
CA LEU A 41 12.86 1.51 5.98
C LEU A 41 11.58 0.94 6.56
N THR A 42 10.95 1.67 7.48
CA THR A 42 9.62 1.35 8.01
C THR A 42 8.63 2.43 7.61
N GLN A 43 7.51 2.04 6.99
CA GLN A 43 6.44 2.94 6.58
C GLN A 43 5.12 2.53 7.22
N HIS A 44 4.33 3.51 7.64
CA HIS A 44 3.00 3.31 8.18
C HIS A 44 2.00 4.14 7.37
N ARG A 45 0.88 3.53 7.01
CA ARG A 45 -0.27 4.18 6.37
C ARG A 45 -1.54 3.63 6.95
N GLU A 46 -2.49 4.51 7.22
CA GLU A 46 -3.84 4.12 7.57
C GLU A 46 -4.72 4.20 6.32
N HIS A 47 -5.54 3.18 6.11
CA HIS A 47 -6.58 3.20 5.10
C HIS A 47 -7.76 4.03 5.65
N THR A 48 -7.70 5.34 5.50
CA THR A 48 -8.83 6.22 5.82
C THR A 48 -9.76 6.35 4.62
N SER A 49 -11.07 6.23 4.84
CA SER A 49 -12.04 6.74 3.86
C SER A 49 -11.90 8.25 3.86
N ALA A 50 -11.19 8.82 2.88
CA ALA A 50 -11.37 10.24 2.58
C ALA A 50 -12.79 10.40 1.97
N HIS A 51 -13.81 10.34 2.83
CA HIS A 51 -15.15 10.82 2.52
C HIS A 51 -15.05 12.34 2.33
N GLY A 52 -14.78 12.77 1.11
CA GLY A 52 -14.65 14.20 0.83
C GLY A 52 -14.30 14.51 -0.61
N TYR A 53 -15.32 14.46 -1.46
CA TYR A 53 -15.43 15.19 -2.73
C TYR A 53 -14.60 14.72 -3.93
N ASN A 54 -15.33 14.29 -4.96
CA ASN A 54 -14.93 14.17 -6.37
C ASN A 54 -13.96 13.06 -6.79
N SER A 55 -14.58 12.02 -7.38
CA SER A 55 -14.13 11.31 -8.59
C SER A 55 -12.87 10.44 -8.50
N GLY A 56 -13.09 9.13 -8.41
CA GLY A 56 -12.17 8.13 -8.97
C GLY A 56 -10.99 7.70 -8.09
N ASN A 57 -11.12 7.77 -6.77
CA ASN A 57 -10.01 7.50 -5.88
C ASN A 57 -9.77 5.99 -5.72
N ASP A 58 -8.61 5.53 -6.18
CA ASP A 58 -8.15 4.16 -6.03
C ASP A 58 -7.82 3.87 -4.55
N PRO A 59 -8.54 2.97 -3.85
CA PRO A 59 -8.37 2.74 -2.42
C PRO A 59 -7.07 1.97 -2.08
N ARG A 60 -6.15 1.82 -3.05
CA ARG A 60 -4.91 1.06 -2.87
C ARG A 60 -3.85 1.96 -2.24
N LEU A 61 -3.26 1.49 -1.16
CA LEU A 61 -2.15 2.17 -0.51
C LEU A 61 -0.87 1.91 -1.30
N HIS A 62 -0.25 2.98 -1.81
CA HIS A 62 1.00 2.90 -2.55
C HIS A 62 2.19 3.22 -1.64
N PHE A 63 3.16 2.32 -1.61
CA PHE A 63 4.40 2.46 -0.84
C PHE A 63 5.60 2.39 -1.78
N GLY A 64 6.50 3.37 -1.67
CA GLY A 64 7.79 3.34 -2.35
C GLY A 64 8.83 2.62 -1.48
N LEU A 65 9.56 1.69 -2.08
CA LEU A 65 10.54 0.82 -1.40
C LEU A 65 11.99 1.19 -1.72
N SER A 66 12.21 2.27 -2.47
CA SER A 66 13.53 2.65 -2.97
C SER A 66 14.21 1.44 -3.64
N LYS A 67 15.50 1.17 -3.44
CA LYS A 67 16.18 0.04 -4.08
C LYS A 67 15.86 -1.34 -3.48
N ASN A 68 14.98 -1.42 -2.46
CA ASN A 68 14.64 -2.70 -1.82
C ASN A 68 13.69 -3.53 -2.70
N LYS A 69 14.16 -4.72 -3.12
CA LYS A 69 13.40 -5.65 -3.96
C LYS A 69 12.46 -6.56 -3.17
N ASN A 70 12.65 -6.65 -1.86
CA ASN A 70 11.88 -7.50 -0.97
C ASN A 70 11.40 -6.70 0.24
N ILE A 71 10.24 -7.09 0.75
CA ILE A 71 9.62 -6.56 1.94
C ILE A 71 9.70 -7.61 3.04
N ASP A 72 10.27 -7.25 4.19
CA ASP A 72 10.48 -8.18 5.31
C ASP A 72 9.20 -8.44 6.08
N LEU A 73 8.38 -7.40 6.26
CA LEU A 73 7.10 -7.51 6.95
C LEU A 73 6.08 -6.52 6.38
N ILE A 74 4.88 -7.02 6.10
CA ILE A 74 3.65 -6.24 5.93
C ILE A 74 2.71 -6.64 7.06
N GLU A 75 2.40 -5.71 7.94
CA GLU A 75 1.45 -5.88 9.03
C GLU A 75 0.21 -5.03 8.77
N VAL A 76 -0.95 -5.66 8.66
CA VAL A 76 -2.25 -5.01 8.53
C VAL A 76 -3.03 -5.22 9.82
N LYS A 77 -3.31 -4.14 10.55
CA LYS A 77 -4.19 -4.15 11.72
C LYS A 77 -5.57 -3.67 11.29
N TRP A 78 -6.55 -4.55 11.36
CA TRP A 78 -7.93 -4.25 11.04
C TRP A 78 -8.64 -3.59 12.23
N PRO A 79 -9.66 -2.75 11.99
CA PRO A 79 -10.44 -2.15 13.06
C PRO A 79 -11.25 -3.19 13.87
N SER A 80 -11.49 -4.38 13.31
CA SER A 80 -12.06 -5.52 14.04
C SER A 80 -11.14 -6.11 15.12
N GLY A 81 -9.89 -5.66 15.20
CA GLY A 81 -8.85 -6.22 16.07
C GLY A 81 -8.06 -7.36 15.43
N LYS A 82 -8.44 -7.82 14.24
CA LYS A 82 -7.66 -8.82 13.49
C LYS A 82 -6.33 -8.21 13.02
N ILE A 83 -5.28 -9.01 13.04
CA ILE A 83 -3.95 -8.61 12.54
C ILE A 83 -3.49 -9.63 11.51
N ASN A 84 -3.11 -9.16 10.32
CA ASN A 84 -2.51 -9.99 9.29
C ASN A 84 -1.05 -9.58 9.12
N GLN A 85 -0.14 -10.54 9.21
CA GLN A 85 1.29 -10.34 9.00
C GLN A 85 1.74 -11.20 7.82
N LEU A 86 2.48 -10.59 6.90
CA LEU A 86 3.02 -11.22 5.71
C LEU A 86 4.50 -10.91 5.64
N HIS A 87 5.32 -11.89 5.28
CA HIS A 87 6.77 -11.79 5.26
C HIS A 87 7.31 -12.15 3.88
N ASN A 88 8.51 -11.66 3.56
CA ASN A 88 9.22 -11.98 2.31
C ASN A 88 8.38 -11.74 1.05
N ILE A 89 7.79 -10.55 0.96
CA ILE A 89 6.96 -10.18 -0.18
C ILE A 89 7.83 -9.47 -1.22
N ASN A 90 7.80 -9.97 -2.45
CA ASN A 90 8.48 -9.33 -3.56
C ASN A 90 7.92 -7.93 -3.83
N ALA A 91 8.79 -6.99 -4.21
CA ALA A 91 8.36 -5.68 -4.63
C ALA A 91 7.77 -5.69 -6.06
N ASN A 92 7.31 -4.53 -6.51
CA ASN A 92 6.73 -4.21 -7.81
C ASN A 92 5.44 -4.98 -8.14
N GLN A 93 4.63 -5.25 -7.12
CA GLN A 93 3.35 -5.93 -7.27
C GLN A 93 2.22 -5.22 -6.53
N THR A 94 0.99 -5.64 -6.85
CA THR A 94 -0.19 -5.26 -6.08
C THR A 94 -0.62 -6.45 -5.23
N LEU A 95 -0.51 -6.30 -3.91
CA LEU A 95 -0.91 -7.33 -2.97
C LEU A 95 -2.31 -7.03 -2.45
N MET A 96 -3.21 -7.99 -2.61
CA MET A 96 -4.56 -7.91 -2.06
C MET A 96 -4.62 -8.65 -0.73
N ILE A 97 -4.91 -7.94 0.34
CA ILE A 97 -5.03 -8.48 1.70
C ILE A 97 -6.49 -8.39 2.10
N LYS A 98 -7.07 -9.56 2.43
CA LYS A 98 -8.45 -9.67 2.90
C LYS A 98 -8.46 -9.89 4.40
N GLU A 99 -9.46 -9.31 5.06
CA GLU A 99 -9.76 -9.59 6.46
C GLU A 99 -10.11 -11.06 6.68
#